data_AF-A0A366GGJ3-F1
#
_entry.id   AF-A0A366GGJ3-F1
#
_cell.length_a   1.000
_cell.length_b   1.000
_cell.length_c   1.000
_cell.angle_alpha   90.00
_cell.angle_beta   90.00
_cell.angle_gamma   90.00
#
_symmetry.space_group_name_H-M   'P 1'
#
loop_
_entity.id
_entity.type
_entity.pdbx_description
1 polymer ?
#
loop_
_entity_poly.entity_id
_entity_poly.type
_entity_poly.pdbx_seq_one_letter_code
_entity_poly.pdbx_strand_id
1 'polypeptide(L)'
;MSDWHDELELALLPLEDLRVDSVYMTFVISNALSERGIFHQCRIGYAEDRLSRMTTAPHCWVELEQDLRAMTNDAYSKVKPPWLAGQAAAA
;
A
#
# COMPACT_ATOMS: atom_id res chain seq x y z
N MET A 1 8.84 -12.51 6.92
CA MET A 1 8.84 -11.71 5.67
C MET A 1 9.05 -12.69 4.53
N SER A 2 8.25 -12.61 3.46
CA SER A 2 8.46 -13.45 2.27
C SER A 2 9.58 -12.89 1.40
N ASP A 3 10.26 -13.74 0.63
CA ASP A 3 11.45 -13.42 -0.18
C ASP A 3 11.33 -12.17 -1.07
N TRP A 4 10.13 -11.87 -1.59
CA TRP A 4 9.91 -10.67 -2.41
C TRP A 4 9.92 -9.35 -1.61
N HIS A 5 9.67 -9.38 -0.29
CA HIS A 5 9.79 -8.19 0.55
C HIS A 5 11.25 -7.75 0.68
N ASP A 6 12.16 -8.71 0.82
CA ASP A 6 13.60 -8.43 0.91
C ASP A 6 14.14 -7.91 -0.43
N GLU A 7 13.66 -8.44 -1.57
CA GLU A 7 13.96 -7.88 -2.89
C GLU A 7 13.45 -6.44 -3.05
N LEU A 8 12.24 -6.16 -2.57
CA LEU A 8 11.67 -4.81 -2.64
C LEU A 8 12.45 -3.85 -1.74
N GLU A 9 12.79 -4.24 -0.52
CA GLU A 9 13.63 -3.46 0.40
C GLU A 9 14.99 -3.13 -0.25
N LEU A 10 15.64 -4.12 -0.86
CA LEU A 10 16.90 -3.92 -1.57
C LEU A 10 16.75 -2.94 -2.76
N ALA A 11 15.64 -3.02 -3.50
CA ALA A 11 15.38 -2.12 -4.61
C ALA A 11 15.11 -0.66 -4.17
N LEU A 12 14.62 -0.46 -2.94
CA LEU A 12 14.30 0.85 -2.38
C LEU A 12 15.47 1.50 -1.64
N LEU A 13 16.50 0.74 -1.24
CA LEU A 13 17.71 1.26 -0.57
C LEU A 13 18.27 2.55 -1.19
N PRO A 14 18.43 2.69 -2.53
CA PRO A 14 18.97 3.91 -3.12
C PRO A 14 18.11 5.17 -2.89
N LEU A 15 16.83 5.00 -2.55
CA LEU A 15 15.90 6.11 -2.28
C LEU A 15 16.03 6.65 -0.86
N GLU A 16 16.56 5.86 0.08
CA GLU A 16 16.76 6.29 1.47
C GLU A 16 17.73 7.49 1.55
N ASP A 17 18.81 7.43 0.79
CA ASP A 17 19.82 8.50 0.71
C ASP A 17 19.28 9.78 0.05
N LEU A 18 18.25 9.66 -0.80
CA LEU A 18 17.66 10.79 -1.53
C LEU A 18 16.64 11.58 -0.70
N ARG A 19 16.29 11.11 0.50
CA ARG A 19 15.29 11.74 1.38
C ARG A 19 13.99 12.08 0.66
N VAL A 20 13.55 11.20 -0.24
CA VAL A 20 12.29 11.35 -0.97
C VAL A 20 11.11 11.33 0.00
N ASP A 21 10.11 12.18 -0.27
CA ASP A 21 8.90 12.22 0.53
C ASP A 21 8.00 10.99 0.31
N SER A 22 6.98 10.84 1.16
CA SER A 22 6.06 9.70 1.09
C SER A 22 5.26 9.60 -0.21
N VAL A 23 5.04 10.71 -0.93
CA VAL A 23 4.33 10.72 -2.21
C VAL A 23 5.20 10.06 -3.27
N TYR A 24 6.45 10.50 -3.40
CA TYR A 24 7.38 9.90 -4.37
C TYR A 24 7.68 8.44 -4.05
N MET A 25 7.88 8.12 -2.76
CA MET A 25 8.11 6.74 -2.35
C MET A 25 6.91 5.84 -2.71
N THR A 26 5.68 6.30 -2.43
CA THR A 26 4.45 5.57 -2.78
C THR A 26 4.35 5.36 -4.30
N PHE A 27 4.70 6.36 -5.10
CA PHE A 27 4.70 6.24 -6.56
C PHE A 27 5.70 5.18 -7.05
N VAL A 28 6.94 5.20 -6.57
CA VAL A 28 7.96 4.24 -6.99
C VAL A 28 7.57 2.81 -6.62
N ILE A 29 7.09 2.60 -5.39
CA ILE A 29 6.62 1.29 -4.93
C ILE A 29 5.44 0.83 -5.79
N SER A 30 4.45 1.70 -6.02
CA SER A 30 3.29 1.38 -6.84
C SER A 30 3.68 0.98 -8.28
N ASN A 31 4.64 1.68 -8.88
CA ASN A 31 5.15 1.33 -10.20
C ASN A 31 5.83 -0.04 -10.20
N ALA A 32 6.71 -0.32 -9.23
CA ALA A 32 7.41 -1.60 -9.12
C ALA A 32 6.45 -2.79 -8.91
N LEU A 33 5.40 -2.60 -8.09
CA LEU A 33 4.36 -3.61 -7.89
C LEU A 33 3.52 -3.83 -9.16
N SER A 34 3.19 -2.75 -9.88
CA SER A 34 2.43 -2.81 -11.14
C SER A 34 3.19 -3.57 -12.22
N GLU A 35 4.50 -3.33 -12.36
CA GLU A 35 5.37 -4.04 -13.31
C GLU A 35 5.39 -5.56 -13.08
N ARG A 36 5.20 -5.99 -11.84
CA ARG A 36 5.13 -7.41 -11.45
C ARG A 36 3.69 -7.96 -11.40
N GLY A 37 2.69 -7.17 -11.78
CA GLY A 37 1.28 -7.58 -11.77
C GLY A 37 0.69 -7.80 -10.37
N ILE A 38 1.30 -7.21 -9.34
CA ILE A 38 0.86 -7.35 -7.95
C ILE A 38 -0.24 -6.32 -7.67
N PHE A 39 -1.43 -6.79 -7.29
CA PHE A 39 -2.52 -5.91 -6.92
C PHE A 39 -2.23 -5.17 -5.60
N HIS A 40 -2.41 -3.85 -5.64
CA HIS A 40 -2.21 -2.95 -4.51
C HIS A 40 -3.05 -1.68 -4.69
N GLN A 41 -3.19 -0.89 -3.63
CA GLN A 41 -3.89 0.40 -3.67
C GLN A 41 -3.07 1.49 -2.97
N CYS A 42 -2.90 2.63 -3.62
CA CYS A 42 -2.32 3.81 -2.99
C CYS A 42 -3.34 4.51 -2.10
N ARG A 43 -2.88 5.03 -0.96
CA ARG A 43 -3.66 5.73 0.04
C ARG A 43 -2.99 7.03 0.47
N ILE A 44 -3.81 7.93 1.01
CA ILE A 44 -3.37 9.17 1.65
C ILE A 44 -4.15 9.36 2.95
N GLY A 45 -3.48 9.86 3.98
CA GLY A 45 -4.10 10.10 5.28
C GLY A 45 -3.10 10.53 6.35
N TYR A 46 -3.38 10.11 7.57
CA TYR A 46 -2.61 10.42 8.78
C TYR A 46 -1.90 9.15 9.24
N ALA A 47 -0.59 9.21 9.46
CA ALA A 47 0.17 8.10 10.03
C ALA A 47 0.72 8.49 11.40
N GLU A 48 0.50 7.66 12.41
CA GLU A 48 1.04 7.83 13.77
C GLU A 48 2.12 6.79 14.01
N ASP A 49 3.33 7.25 14.38
CA ASP A 49 4.33 6.35 14.93
C ASP A 49 3.92 5.95 16.35
N ARG A 50 3.74 4.64 16.58
CA ARG A 50 3.27 4.11 17.87
C ARG A 50 4.26 4.34 19.01
N LEU A 51 5.56 4.44 18.71
CA LEU A 51 6.60 4.61 19.72
C LEU A 51 6.73 6.08 20.15
N SER A 52 6.90 6.99 19.19
CA SER A 52 7.07 8.42 19.47
C SER A 52 5.77 9.20 19.64
N ARG A 53 4.63 8.61 19.26
CA ARG A 53 3.31 9.29 19.15
C ARG A 53 3.31 10.46 18.18
N MET A 54 4.31 10.56 17.30
CA MET A 54 4.34 11.60 16.29
C MET A 54 3.39 11.26 15.15
N THR A 55 2.57 12.23 14.77
CA THR A 55 1.66 12.13 13.62
C THR A 55 2.29 12.83 12.42
N THR A 56 2.36 12.12 11.30
CA THR A 56 2.71 12.66 9.99
C THR A 56 1.45 12.80 9.14
N ALA A 57 1.21 14.01 8.63
CA ALA A 57 0.11 14.29 7.72
C ALA A 57 0.43 15.46 6.77
N PRO A 58 0.17 15.34 5.46
CA PRO A 58 -0.33 14.14 4.79
C PRO A 58 0.75 13.06 4.66
N HIS A 59 0.38 11.79 4.86
CA HIS A 59 1.22 10.63 4.59
C HIS A 59 0.59 9.76 3.49
N CYS A 60 1.40 9.25 2.58
CA CYS A 60 0.98 8.33 1.52
C CYS A 60 1.59 6.94 1.76
N TRP A 61 0.83 5.88 1.48
CA TRP A 61 1.29 4.50 1.59
C TRP A 61 0.61 3.59 0.56
N VAL A 62 1.14 2.38 0.43
CA VAL A 62 0.56 1.32 -0.40
C VAL A 62 -0.08 0.25 0.51
N GLU A 63 -1.33 -0.09 0.24
CA GLU A 63 -2.03 -1.24 0.85
C GLU A 63 -1.99 -2.43 -0.10
N LEU A 64 -1.59 -3.59 0.42
CA LEU A 64 -1.55 -4.85 -0.32
C LEU A 64 -2.88 -5.62 -0.19
N GLU A 65 -3.13 -6.54 -1.13
CA GLU A 65 -4.39 -7.29 -1.17
C GLU A 65 -4.73 -8.05 0.12
N GLN A 66 -3.73 -8.65 0.78
CA GLN A 66 -3.96 -9.40 2.02
C GLN A 66 -4.48 -8.50 3.15
N ASP A 67 -3.95 -7.28 3.24
CA ASP A 67 -4.38 -6.28 4.22
C ASP A 67 -5.77 -5.74 3.90
N LEU A 68 -6.06 -5.51 2.61
CA LEU A 68 -7.38 -5.14 2.13
C LEU A 68 -8.42 -6.22 2.47
N ARG A 69 -8.09 -7.51 2.25
CA ARG A 69 -8.95 -8.65 2.58
C ARG A 69 -9.15 -8.78 4.09
N ALA A 70 -8.11 -8.59 4.91
CA ALA A 70 -8.21 -8.61 6.37
C ALA A 70 -9.14 -7.49 6.89
N MET A 71 -9.11 -6.30 6.29
CA MET A 71 -10.02 -5.20 6.62
C MET A 71 -11.47 -5.44 6.16
N THR A 72 -11.68 -6.23 5.10
CA THR A 72 -13.02 -6.57 4.58
C THR A 72 -13.86 -7.50 5.45
N ASN A 73 -13.29 -8.16 6.45
CA ASN A 73 -13.98 -9.21 7.19
C ASN A 73 -14.85 -8.78 8.39
N ASP A 74 -14.94 -7.49 8.74
CA ASP A 74 -16.00 -7.06 9.68
C ASP A 74 -16.47 -5.60 9.50
N ALA A 75 -15.58 -4.69 9.13
CA ALA A 75 -15.92 -3.27 8.95
C ALA A 75 -16.28 -2.88 7.49
N TYR A 76 -15.61 -3.47 6.50
CA TYR A 76 -15.72 -3.06 5.09
C TYR A 76 -16.83 -3.75 4.29
N SER A 77 -17.46 -4.83 4.80
CA SER A 77 -18.65 -5.42 4.13
C SER A 77 -19.82 -4.43 4.04
N LYS A 78 -19.85 -3.43 4.94
CA LYS A 78 -20.85 -2.36 4.98
C LYS A 78 -20.54 -1.17 4.06
N VAL A 79 -19.34 -1.12 3.49
CA VAL A 79 -18.92 -0.08 2.54
C VAL A 79 -18.29 -0.78 1.34
N LYS A 80 -19.10 -1.49 0.55
CA LYS A 80 -18.65 -2.05 -0.74
C LYS A 80 -18.20 -0.89 -1.65
N PRO A 81 -16.92 -0.77 -2.01
CA PRO A 81 -16.49 0.18 -3.01
C PRO A 81 -17.01 -0.27 -4.39
N PRO A 82 -17.43 0.65 -5.27
CA PRO A 82 -18.04 0.32 -6.57
C PRO A 82 -17.19 -0.58 -7.48
N TRP A 83 -15.86 -0.59 -7.32
CA TRP A 83 -14.94 -1.36 -8.17
C TRP A 83 -14.85 -2.85 -7.81
N LEU A 84 -15.33 -3.27 -6.64
CA LEU A 84 -15.44 -4.70 -6.27
C LEU A 84 -16.68 -5.39 -6.87
N ALA A 85 -17.63 -4.62 -7.44
CA ALA A 85 -18.82 -5.18 -8.07
C ALA A 85 -18.57 -5.80 -9.46
N GLY A 86 -17.37 -5.61 -10.03
CA GLY A 86 -17.06 -6.00 -11.41
C GLY A 86 -16.41 -7.38 -11.60
N GLN A 87 -16.05 -8.12 -10.55
CA GLN A 87 -15.31 -9.39 -10.69
C GLN A 87 -16.19 -10.67 -10.62
N ALA A 88 -17.52 -10.55 -10.69
CA ALA A 88 -18.43 -11.70 -10.67
C ALA A 88 -19.07 -12.03 -12.03
N ALA A 89 -18.54 -11.54 -13.15
CA ALA A 89 -19.09 -11.83 -14.49
C ALA A 89 -17.99 -12.07 -15.52
N ALA A 90 -17.21 -13.14 -15.33
CA ALA A 90 -16.45 -13.80 -16.39
C ALA A 90 -16.19 -15.27 -15.98
N ALA A 91 -17.20 -16.10 -16.16
CA ALA A 91 -17.10 -17.55 -16.25
C ALA A 91 -18.10 -18.03 -17.30
#